data_AF-A0AAU9QJF6-F1
#
_entry.id   AF-A0AAU9QJF6-F1
#
_cell.length_a   1.000
_cell.length_b   1.000
_cell.length_c   1.000
_cell.angle_alpha   90.00
_cell.angle_beta   90.00
_cell.angle_gamma   90.00
#
_symmetry.space_group_name_H-M   'P 1'
#
loop_
_entity.id
_entity.type
_entity.pdbx_description
1 polymer ?
#
loop_
_entity_poly.entity_id
_entity_poly.type
_entity_poly.pdbx_seq_one_letter_code
_entity_poly.pdbx_strand_id
1 'polypeptide(L)'
;MQISSDVHNYMETLVGQELSSERYVDQFDHEQLADIACLALIQLKPVYIRHDIDFLSALPERKLTQFKDSVYIAVENAAAMVQEDRRTNRNNDVPVIFSHTSYDEDKELDWFEKPILNVNIK
;
A
#
# COMPACT_ATOMS: atom_id res chain seq x y z
N MET A 1 0.48 -10.72 -12.07
CA MET A 1 -0.21 -10.65 -13.37
C MET A 1 -0.22 -9.18 -13.77
N GLN A 2 0.69 -8.77 -14.65
CA GLN A 2 0.69 -7.40 -15.21
C GLN A 2 -0.33 -7.36 -16.35
N ILE A 3 -1.29 -6.43 -16.28
CA ILE A 3 -2.34 -6.28 -17.31
C ILE A 3 -1.71 -5.84 -18.66
N SER A 4 -0.61 -5.08 -18.59
CA SER A 4 0.39 -4.88 -19.65
C SER A 4 1.74 -4.56 -18.99
N SER A 5 2.87 -4.64 -19.71
CA SER A 5 4.20 -4.26 -19.18
C SER A 5 4.25 -2.86 -18.58
N ASP A 6 3.33 -2.02 -19.05
CA ASP A 6 3.29 -0.61 -18.72
C ASP A 6 2.24 -0.29 -17.65
N VAL A 7 1.43 -1.24 -17.17
CA VAL A 7 0.41 -0.98 -16.13
C VAL A 7 0.80 -1.68 -14.83
N HIS A 8 1.08 -0.89 -13.80
CA HIS A 8 1.54 -1.35 -12.49
C HIS A 8 0.87 -0.59 -11.35
N ASN A 9 0.89 -1.19 -10.15
CA ASN A 9 0.43 -0.54 -8.94
C ASN A 9 1.55 0.36 -8.40
N TYR A 10 1.35 1.68 -8.39
CA TYR A 10 2.34 2.64 -7.90
C TYR A 10 2.74 2.40 -6.44
N MET A 11 1.86 1.81 -5.63
CA MET A 11 2.18 1.46 -4.24
C MET A 11 3.31 0.42 -4.14
N GLU A 12 3.48 -0.46 -5.15
CA GLU A 12 4.62 -1.40 -5.19
C GLU A 12 5.95 -0.65 -5.26
N THR A 13 5.99 0.48 -5.97
CA THR A 13 7.19 1.33 -6.05
C THR A 13 7.52 1.94 -4.69
N LEU A 14 6.51 2.48 -4.00
CA LEU A 14 6.72 3.09 -2.68
C LEU A 14 7.11 2.05 -1.61
N VAL A 15 6.47 0.88 -1.60
CA VAL A 15 6.82 -0.22 -0.69
C VAL A 15 8.25 -0.69 -0.94
N GLY A 16 8.64 -0.85 -2.21
CA GLY A 16 10.02 -1.20 -2.57
C GLY A 16 11.05 -0.16 -2.11
N GLN A 17 10.72 1.13 -2.22
CA GLN A 17 11.57 2.21 -1.72
C GLN A 17 11.74 2.14 -0.20
N GLU A 18 10.65 1.95 0.56
CA GLU A 18 10.70 1.85 2.02
C GLU A 18 11.54 0.65 2.49
N LEU A 19 11.31 -0.52 1.88
CA LEU A 19 12.04 -1.76 2.18
C LEU A 19 13.52 -1.73 1.77
N SER A 20 13.91 -0.82 0.89
CA SER A 20 15.31 -0.64 0.49
C SER A 20 16.14 0.12 1.52
N SER A 21 15.52 0.67 2.57
CA SER A 21 16.25 1.34 3.65
C SER A 21 17.09 0.35 4.47
N GLU A 22 18.23 0.81 4.99
CA GLU A 22 19.16 0.00 5.81
C GLU A 22 18.44 -0.67 6.99
N ARG A 23 17.41 -0.01 7.55
CA ARG A 23 16.56 -0.54 8.63
C ARG A 23 16.03 -1.93 8.33
N TYR A 24 15.54 -2.18 7.11
CA TYR A 24 14.93 -3.46 6.75
C TYR A 24 15.93 -4.42 6.10
N VAL A 25 16.83 -3.90 5.26
CA VAL A 25 17.83 -4.73 4.55
C VAL A 25 18.79 -5.42 5.52
N ASP A 26 19.15 -4.77 6.63
CA ASP A 26 20.07 -5.34 7.62
C ASP A 26 19.39 -6.34 8.59
N GLN A 27 18.05 -6.28 8.70
CA GLN A 27 17.27 -7.07 9.66
C GLN A 27 16.60 -8.30 9.06
N PHE A 28 16.32 -8.28 7.76
CA PHE A 28 15.51 -9.30 7.08
C PHE A 28 16.21 -9.86 5.85
N ASP A 29 16.05 -11.16 5.62
CA ASP A 29 16.50 -11.78 4.37
C ASP A 29 15.57 -11.47 3.18
N HIS A 30 15.96 -11.87 1.98
CA HIS A 30 15.19 -11.61 0.76
C HIS A 30 13.79 -12.25 0.74
N GLU A 31 13.61 -13.42 1.38
CA GLU A 31 12.31 -14.10 1.44
C GLU A 31 11.39 -13.37 2.43
N GLN A 32 11.93 -12.97 3.58
CA GLN A 32 11.22 -12.17 4.57
C GLN A 32 10.82 -10.80 4.02
N LEU A 33 11.71 -10.11 3.29
CA LEU A 33 11.38 -8.84 2.65
C LEU A 33 10.25 -8.98 1.61
N ALA A 34 10.23 -10.09 0.87
CA ALA A 34 9.14 -10.38 -0.06
C ALA A 34 7.81 -10.64 0.68
N ASP A 35 7.84 -11.37 1.78
CA ASP A 35 6.67 -11.60 2.65
C ASP A 35 6.14 -10.29 3.24
N ILE A 36 7.03 -9.41 3.72
CA ILE A 36 6.68 -8.08 4.24
C ILE A 36 6.04 -7.25 3.13
N ALA A 37 6.61 -7.23 1.92
CA ALA A 37 6.04 -6.49 0.79
C ALA A 37 4.62 -6.97 0.46
N CYS A 38 4.40 -8.29 0.44
CA CYS A 38 3.07 -8.87 0.21
C CYS A 38 2.06 -8.42 1.28
N LEU A 39 2.43 -8.53 2.56
CA LEU A 39 1.58 -8.15 3.68
C LEU A 39 1.30 -6.64 3.73
N ALA A 40 2.27 -5.81 3.37
CA ALA A 40 2.09 -4.37 3.29
C ALA A 40 1.13 -3.98 2.16
N LEU A 41 1.28 -4.56 0.97
CA LEU A 41 0.43 -4.24 -0.19
C LEU A 41 -1.04 -4.62 0.02
N ILE A 42 -1.33 -5.65 0.82
CA ILE A 42 -2.71 -6.02 1.19
C ILE A 42 -3.40 -4.93 2.03
N GLN A 43 -2.63 -4.14 2.79
CA GLN A 43 -3.15 -3.09 3.65
C GLN A 43 -3.39 -1.76 2.90
N LEU A 44 -2.86 -1.61 1.69
CA LEU A 44 -2.85 -0.35 0.94
C LEU A 44 -3.94 -0.33 -0.15
N LYS A 45 -4.50 0.86 -0.40
CA LYS A 45 -5.36 1.08 -1.56
C LYS A 45 -4.51 0.97 -2.84
N PRO A 46 -4.80 0.02 -3.76
CA PRO A 46 -4.01 -0.11 -4.98
C PRO A 46 -4.24 1.09 -5.91
N VAL A 47 -3.17 1.58 -6.53
CA VAL A 47 -3.20 2.71 -7.47
C VAL A 47 -2.54 2.27 -8.77
N TYR A 48 -3.34 1.75 -9.70
CA TYR A 48 -2.84 1.30 -11.00
C TYR A 48 -2.67 2.47 -11.95
N ILE A 49 -1.45 2.62 -12.48
CA ILE A 49 -1.06 3.69 -13.38
C ILE A 49 -0.33 3.11 -14.60
N ARG A 50 -0.22 3.92 -15.66
CA ARG A 50 0.57 3.54 -16.85
C ARG A 50 1.94 4.22 -16.90
N HIS A 51 2.00 5.52 -16.61
CA HIS A 51 3.21 6.31 -16.70
C HIS A 51 3.41 7.08 -15.39
N ASP A 52 4.52 6.81 -14.71
CA ASP A 52 4.85 7.47 -13.43
C ASP A 52 4.95 8.99 -13.58
N ILE A 53 5.52 9.47 -14.69
CA ILE A 53 5.70 10.90 -14.96
C ILE A 53 4.34 11.62 -15.01
N ASP A 54 3.39 11.08 -15.78
CA ASP A 54 2.05 11.67 -15.90
C ASP A 54 1.34 11.66 -14.55
N PHE A 55 1.41 10.54 -13.84
CA PHE A 55 0.78 10.40 -12.53
C PHE A 55 1.36 11.40 -11.52
N LEU A 56 2.69 11.45 -11.40
CA LEU A 56 3.37 12.34 -10.45
C LEU A 56 3.18 13.82 -10.80
N SER A 57 3.15 14.18 -12.09
CA SER A 57 2.92 15.57 -12.51
C SER A 57 1.51 16.08 -12.18
N ALA A 58 0.52 15.18 -12.11
CA ALA A 58 -0.86 15.49 -11.75
C ALA A 58 -1.16 15.28 -10.25
N LEU A 59 -0.23 14.70 -9.48
CA LEU A 59 -0.45 14.35 -8.07
C LEU A 59 -0.07 15.53 -7.16
N PRO A 60 -0.98 16.01 -6.29
CA PRO A 60 -0.64 17.01 -5.28
C PRO A 60 0.42 16.49 -4.29
N GLU A 61 1.40 17.31 -3.93
CA GLU A 61 2.49 16.95 -3.01
C GLU A 61 1.99 16.39 -1.68
N ARG A 62 0.97 17.03 -1.08
CA ARG A 62 0.31 16.56 0.16
C ARG A 62 -0.13 15.10 0.08
N LYS A 63 -0.55 14.66 -1.10
CA LYS A 63 -1.08 13.31 -1.32
C LYS A 63 0.04 12.29 -1.49
N LEU A 64 1.14 12.70 -2.12
CA LEU A 64 2.35 11.87 -2.15
C LEU A 64 2.86 11.61 -0.73
N THR A 65 2.86 12.62 0.15
CA THR A 65 3.19 12.46 1.57
C THR A 65 2.26 11.45 2.25
N GLN A 66 0.94 11.59 2.07
CA GLN A 66 -0.04 10.64 2.62
C GLN A 66 0.21 9.19 2.16
N PHE A 67 0.58 8.98 0.89
CA PHE A 67 0.93 7.65 0.40
C PHE A 67 2.17 7.09 1.09
N LYS A 68 3.22 7.91 1.24
CA LYS A 68 4.43 7.50 1.96
C LYS A 68 4.14 7.15 3.43
N ASP A 69 3.35 7.96 4.12
CA ASP A 69 2.96 7.70 5.51
C ASP A 69 2.15 6.39 5.63
N SER A 70 1.22 6.15 4.69
CA SER A 70 0.44 4.91 4.66
C SER A 70 1.32 3.69 4.42
N VAL A 71 2.29 3.81 3.50
CA VAL A 71 3.26 2.75 3.18
C VAL A 71 4.14 2.45 4.39
N TYR A 72 4.68 3.48 5.05
CA TYR A 72 5.49 3.32 6.26
C TYR A 72 4.74 2.53 7.34
N ILE A 73 3.49 2.91 7.65
CA ILE A 73 2.67 2.20 8.64
C ILE A 73 2.41 0.74 8.21
N ALA A 74 2.08 0.52 6.94
CA ALA A 74 1.81 -0.82 6.42
C ALA A 74 3.05 -1.74 6.46
N VAL A 75 4.23 -1.20 6.16
CA VAL A 75 5.51 -1.93 6.21
C VAL A 75 5.89 -2.25 7.64
N GLU A 76 5.78 -1.29 8.58
CA GLU A 76 6.04 -1.55 10.01
C GLU A 76 5.12 -2.64 10.57
N ASN A 77 3.82 -2.58 10.25
CA ASN A 77 2.87 -3.62 10.64
C ASN A 77 3.24 -4.99 10.07
N ALA A 78 3.60 -5.03 8.78
CA ALA A 78 3.98 -6.26 8.10
C ALA A 78 5.29 -6.85 8.66
N ALA A 79 6.28 -6.01 8.96
CA ALA A 79 7.54 -6.41 9.58
C ALA A 79 7.31 -7.03 10.96
N ALA A 80 6.48 -6.41 11.80
CA ALA A 80 6.11 -6.97 13.10
C ALA A 80 5.42 -8.34 12.96
N MET A 81 4.54 -8.49 11.96
CA MET A 81 3.86 -9.77 11.68
C MET A 81 4.82 -10.89 11.27
N VAL A 82 5.86 -10.57 10.51
CA VAL A 82 6.89 -11.55 10.09
C VAL A 82 7.81 -11.93 11.25
N GLN A 83 8.16 -10.98 12.12
CA GLN A 83 8.99 -11.24 13.31
C GLN A 83 8.26 -12.08 14.38
N GLU A 84 6.97 -11.84 14.60
CA GLU A 84 6.19 -12.49 15.67
C GLU A 84 5.65 -13.90 15.31
N ASP A 85 6.18 -14.54 14.24
CA ASP A 85 5.72 -15.79 13.62
C ASP A 85 4.35 -16.30 14.10
N ARG A 86 3.29 -15.62 13.67
CA ARG A 86 1.91 -15.99 14.07
C ARG A 86 1.51 -17.39 13.61
N ARG A 87 2.28 -18.04 12.74
CA ARG A 87 2.01 -19.42 12.27
C ARG A 87 2.14 -20.44 13.41
N THR A 88 2.94 -20.15 14.43
CA THR A 88 3.08 -21.04 15.60
C THR A 88 1.88 -20.98 16.55
N ASN A 89 1.04 -19.93 16.49
CA ASN A 89 0.01 -19.64 17.49
C ASN A 89 -1.42 -19.53 16.92
N ARG A 90 -1.80 -20.49 16.06
CA ARG A 90 -3.13 -20.55 15.39
C ARG A 90 -4.36 -20.59 16.32
N ASN A 91 -4.18 -20.83 17.61
CA ASN A 91 -5.27 -20.96 18.58
C ASN A 91 -5.68 -19.64 19.25
N ASN A 92 -4.88 -18.58 19.12
CA ASN A 92 -5.22 -17.27 19.65
C ASN A 92 -5.81 -16.40 18.54
N ASP A 93 -6.93 -15.75 18.85
CA ASP A 93 -7.70 -14.88 17.96
C ASP A 93 -6.81 -14.12 16.98
N VAL A 94 -7.05 -14.35 15.68
CA VAL A 94 -6.33 -13.66 14.60
C VAL A 94 -6.49 -12.17 14.85
N PRO A 95 -5.40 -11.39 15.04
CA PRO A 95 -5.53 -9.95 15.19
C PRO A 95 -6.18 -9.43 13.91
N VAL A 96 -7.37 -8.84 14.05
CA VAL A 96 -8.04 -8.17 12.95
C VAL A 96 -7.03 -7.16 12.43
N ILE A 97 -6.53 -7.39 11.21
CA ILE A 97 -5.82 -6.36 10.47
C ILE A 97 -6.90 -5.32 10.24
N PHE A 98 -6.97 -4.32 11.12
CA PHE A 98 -7.64 -3.08 10.80
C PHE A 98 -6.80 -2.51 9.68
N SER A 99 -7.12 -2.89 8.43
CA SER A 99 -6.69 -2.13 7.30
C SER A 99 -7.25 -0.75 7.59
N HIS A 100 -6.38 0.18 7.99
CA HIS A 100 -6.66 1.60 7.93
C HIS A 100 -6.78 2.02 6.45
N THR A 101 -7.40 1.20 5.60
CA THR A 101 -8.34 1.69 4.60
C THR A 101 -9.46 2.35 5.39
N SER A 102 -9.18 3.49 6.01
CA SER A 102 -10.19 4.51 6.22
C SER A 102 -10.67 4.84 4.81
N TYR A 103 -11.65 4.06 4.34
CA TYR A 103 -12.75 4.58 3.56
C TYR A 103 -13.45 5.56 4.50
N ASP A 104 -12.78 6.67 4.73
CA ASP A 104 -13.38 7.82 5.37
C ASP A 104 -14.42 8.26 4.35
N GLU A 105 -15.68 7.84 4.56
CA GLU A 105 -16.79 8.13 3.66
C GLU A 105 -16.94 9.64 3.45
N ASP A 106 -16.43 10.44 4.39
CA ASP A 106 -16.40 11.90 4.38
C ASP A 106 -15.17 12.48 3.64
N LYS A 107 -14.22 11.66 3.20
CA LYS A 107 -13.03 12.12 2.46
C LYS A 107 -13.41 12.46 1.02
N GLU A 108 -13.14 13.71 0.62
CA GLU A 108 -13.37 14.16 -0.76
C GLU A 108 -12.68 13.23 -1.77
N LEU A 109 -13.46 12.74 -2.73
CA LEU A 109 -12.96 11.95 -3.86
C LEU A 109 -11.88 12.72 -4.60
N ASP A 110 -10.77 12.04 -4.85
CA ASP A 110 -9.71 12.61 -5.65
C ASP A 110 -10.13 12.79 -7.11
N TRP A 111 -9.39 13.60 -7.87
CA TRP A 111 -9.78 13.97 -9.25
C TRP A 111 -10.00 12.75 -10.16
N PHE A 112 -9.26 11.66 -9.93
CA PHE A 112 -9.38 10.40 -10.67
C PHE A 112 -10.44 9.44 -10.10
N GLU A 113 -10.97 9.72 -8.91
CA GLU A 113 -12.02 8.95 -8.24
C GLU A 113 -13.40 9.56 -8.46
N LYS A 114 -13.45 10.84 -8.87
CA LYS A 114 -14.69 11.52 -9.22
C LYS A 114 -15.35 10.82 -10.42
N PRO A 115 -16.63 10.43 -10.31
CA PRO A 115 -17.33 9.80 -11.41
C PRO A 115 -17.43 10.76 -12.59
N ILE A 116 -16.97 10.31 -13.76
CA ILE A 116 -17.08 11.07 -15.02
C ILE A 116 -18.54 11.14 -15.47
N LEU A 117 -19.31 10.09 -15.16
CA LEU A 117 -20.73 10.04 -15.46
C LEU A 117 -21.50 10.77 -14.35
N ASN A 118 -22.35 11.73 -14.74
CA ASN A 118 -23.34 12.32 -13.85
C ASN A 118 -24.37 11.24 -13.48
N VAL A 119 -24.07 10.46 -12.45
CA VAL A 119 -25.06 9.55 -11.86
C VAL A 119 -26.01 10.44 -11.06
N ASN A 120 -27.16 10.77 -11.67
CA ASN A 120 -28.30 11.29 -10.93
C ASN A 120 -28.78 10.17 -9.99
N ILE A 121 -28.27 10.15 -8.77
CA ILE A 121 -28.77 9.31 -7.71
C ILE A 121 -30.15 9.89 -7.34
N LYS A 122 -31.21 9.17 -7.70
CA LYS A 122 -32.58 9.44 -7.27
C LYS A 122 -32.81 8.95 -5.86
#